data_AF-A0AAI9Y581-F1
#
_entry.id   AF-A0AAI9Y581-F1
#
_cell.length_a   1.000
_cell.length_b   1.000
_cell.length_c   1.000
_cell.angle_alpha   90.00
_cell.angle_beta   90.00
_cell.angle_gamma   90.00
#
_symmetry.space_group_name_H-M   'P 1'
#
loop_
_entity.id
_entity.type
_entity.pdbx_description
1 polymer ?
#
loop_
_entity_poly.entity_id
_entity_poly.type
_entity_poly.pdbx_seq_one_letter_code
_entity_poly.pdbx_strand_id
1 'polypeptide(L)'
;MPRSNWTSDPTDAEVALWKLAEKCRSTALELQSLLKSLYCTPGGRVASLKQALRAAWGKRKVDDVEARLKEYRQELMTHLVAITSNQQSSVLRELEKLKEATLSMQSNHSEKLEEISAAIQSITFKSSISNELPSDDSVFSHQYFHQLHVKLLSLTTNARDVSFQHTFLRGLYFRSMPARHYGIAEAHKKTFKWVFGRAGSQGAAAIHVSNFTDWLERGKGIYWISGKAGSGKSTLMKYLGNHSRTSELLCAWAEPQECIVASHYFWSAGTLLQKSINGLLRSLLYEIFRQMPHLIDIVVPEGPGQNEYRLQSGEDGRDWSIFELERIVNHLVDCDKLDLRFCFFIDGLDEYDGNHQRLIQTLARLSSSPNVKLCVSSRPWNVFEDTYGKSSLWKLALQDLTQDDIRRYTESMLKEHPNWGEYSEAEHSLVEEITKKAQGVFLWVFPVVRSVHESVTNGDAVSTLRRRVSQLPQDLETFFKHILKSIDQFYHPQMAQMFHIALQAEEPLNIMLYSLIDYCTQDLSQVLRLPVEPMDKHDVFTRRKTNDSPTRRSQ
;
A
#
# COMPACT_ATOMS: atom_id res chain seq x y z
N MET A 1 34.11 2.74 -14.58
CA MET A 1 33.10 1.67 -14.51
C MET A 1 32.86 1.14 -15.92
N PRO A 2 32.55 -0.16 -16.10
CA PRO A 2 32.25 -0.71 -17.42
C PRO A 2 30.92 -0.15 -17.95
N ARG A 3 30.71 -0.21 -19.28
CA ARG A 3 29.45 0.16 -19.97
C ARG A 3 28.20 -0.56 -19.40
N SER A 4 28.37 -1.63 -18.64
CA SER A 4 27.31 -2.43 -18.02
C SER A 4 26.47 -1.72 -16.95
N ASN A 5 26.88 -0.52 -16.48
CA ASN A 5 26.21 0.18 -15.39
C ASN A 5 25.26 1.30 -15.84
N TRP A 6 25.10 1.52 -17.15
CA TRP A 6 24.21 2.55 -17.69
C TRP A 6 22.86 1.93 -18.05
N THR A 7 21.78 2.48 -17.50
CA THR A 7 20.39 2.06 -17.77
C THR A 7 19.85 2.59 -19.11
N SER A 8 20.56 3.53 -19.75
CA SER A 8 20.27 4.12 -21.06
C SER A 8 21.54 4.64 -21.74
N ASP A 9 21.49 4.89 -23.05
CA ASP A 9 22.61 5.48 -23.78
C ASP A 9 23.01 6.85 -23.19
N PRO A 10 24.29 7.03 -22.79
CA PRO A 10 24.75 8.26 -22.17
C PRO A 10 24.84 9.39 -23.20
N THR A 11 24.52 10.60 -22.77
CA THR A 11 24.69 11.82 -23.57
C THR A 11 26.17 12.12 -23.80
N ASP A 12 26.50 12.89 -24.86
CA ASP A 12 27.87 13.29 -25.15
C ASP A 12 28.56 14.01 -23.96
N ALA A 13 27.78 14.79 -23.21
CA ALA A 13 28.28 15.47 -22.00
C ALA A 13 28.64 14.48 -20.88
N GLU A 14 27.88 13.40 -20.69
CA GLU A 14 28.16 12.35 -19.70
C GLU A 14 29.40 11.54 -20.09
N VAL A 15 29.55 11.21 -21.38
CA VAL A 15 30.75 10.55 -21.91
C VAL A 15 31.99 11.43 -21.75
N ALA A 16 31.87 12.74 -22.00
CA ALA A 16 32.96 13.69 -21.83
C ALA A 16 33.36 13.88 -20.36
N LEU A 17 32.38 13.99 -19.44
CA LEU A 17 32.63 14.05 -18.01
C LEU A 17 33.36 12.80 -17.49
N TRP A 18 33.00 11.61 -18.02
CA TRP A 18 33.68 10.37 -17.68
C TRP A 18 35.15 10.36 -18.12
N LYS A 19 35.43 10.76 -19.37
CA LYS A 19 36.81 10.88 -19.88
C LYS A 19 37.62 11.88 -19.04
N LEU A 20 36.99 12.99 -18.65
CA LEU A 20 37.61 13.99 -17.80
C LEU A 20 37.95 13.44 -16.40
N ALA A 21 37.07 12.65 -15.79
CA ALA A 21 37.33 12.00 -14.52
C ALA A 21 38.53 11.03 -14.60
N GLU A 22 38.70 10.33 -15.73
CA GLU A 22 39.86 9.47 -15.97
C GLU A 22 41.17 10.26 -16.11
N LYS A 23 41.15 11.39 -16.84
CA LYS A 23 42.28 12.34 -16.92
C LYS A 23 42.64 12.90 -15.53
N CYS A 24 41.63 13.29 -14.74
CA CYS A 24 41.82 13.76 -13.36
C CYS A 24 42.47 12.68 -12.49
N ARG A 25 42.01 11.43 -12.58
CA ARG A 25 42.59 10.29 -11.84
C ARG A 25 44.05 10.05 -12.21
N SER A 26 44.37 10.07 -13.50
CA SER A 26 45.76 9.92 -13.98
C SER A 26 46.66 11.02 -13.42
N THR A 27 46.19 12.27 -13.49
CA THR A 27 46.92 13.44 -12.97
C THR A 27 47.04 13.40 -11.44
N ALA A 28 46.04 12.89 -10.73
CA ALA A 28 46.09 12.69 -9.27
C ALA A 28 47.10 11.61 -8.87
N LEU A 29 47.21 10.51 -9.63
CA LEU A 29 48.24 9.47 -9.45
C LEU A 29 49.63 10.02 -9.75
N GLU A 30 49.76 10.86 -10.78
CA GLU A 30 50.98 11.62 -11.05
C GLU A 30 51.32 12.46 -9.81
N LEU A 31 50.39 13.31 -9.32
CA LEU A 31 50.55 14.14 -8.11
C LEU A 31 50.90 13.34 -6.84
N GLN A 32 50.34 12.14 -6.67
CA GLN A 32 50.62 11.26 -5.53
C GLN A 32 52.02 10.65 -5.61
N SER A 33 52.44 10.18 -6.79
CA SER A 33 53.78 9.62 -7.00
C SER A 33 54.84 10.70 -6.81
N LEU A 34 54.51 11.90 -7.28
CA LEU A 34 55.18 13.15 -7.03
C LEU A 34 55.26 13.41 -5.51
N LEU A 35 54.16 13.60 -4.78
CA LEU A 35 54.20 13.91 -3.33
C LEU A 35 54.96 12.87 -2.49
N LYS A 36 54.96 11.60 -2.90
CA LYS A 36 55.76 10.54 -2.25
C LYS A 36 57.27 10.79 -2.31
N SER A 37 57.77 11.49 -3.33
CA SER A 37 59.19 11.84 -3.46
C SER A 37 59.63 13.01 -2.57
N LEU A 38 58.71 13.61 -1.80
CA LEU A 38 58.95 14.78 -0.94
C LEU A 38 58.85 14.49 0.57
N TYR A 39 58.69 13.23 0.98
CA TYR A 39 58.66 12.86 2.40
C TYR A 39 60.04 13.07 3.06
N CYS A 40 60.29 14.30 3.51
CA CYS A 40 61.26 14.68 4.55
C CYS A 40 61.01 16.16 4.96
N THR A 41 59.90 16.44 5.66
CA THR A 41 59.80 17.38 6.81
C THR A 41 58.32 17.68 7.14
N PRO A 42 57.87 17.55 8.41
CA PRO A 42 56.52 17.92 8.81
C PRO A 42 56.41 19.41 9.16
N GLY A 43 55.37 20.10 8.65
CA GLY A 43 54.88 21.36 9.24
C GLY A 43 54.72 22.61 8.34
N GLY A 44 54.87 22.52 7.02
CA GLY A 44 54.85 23.70 6.13
C GLY A 44 53.46 24.16 5.64
N ARG A 45 53.20 25.48 5.68
CA ARG A 45 52.01 26.13 5.07
C ARG A 45 51.95 25.89 3.55
N VAL A 46 50.76 25.93 2.94
CA VAL A 46 50.52 25.65 1.49
C VAL A 46 51.47 26.39 0.52
N ALA A 47 51.86 27.63 0.84
CA ALA A 47 52.84 28.38 0.04
C ALA A 47 54.25 27.77 0.06
N SER A 48 54.67 27.18 1.19
CA SER A 48 55.96 26.48 1.30
C SER A 48 55.93 25.13 0.58
N LEU A 49 54.76 24.47 0.49
CA LEU A 49 54.58 23.25 -0.30
C LEU A 49 54.77 23.54 -1.80
N LYS A 50 54.16 24.62 -2.32
CA LYS A 50 54.31 25.03 -3.72
C LYS A 50 55.76 25.40 -4.05
N GLN A 51 56.46 26.05 -3.13
CA GLN A 51 57.89 26.36 -3.26
C GLN A 51 58.77 25.11 -3.20
N ALA A 52 58.50 24.17 -2.29
CA ALA A 52 59.22 22.90 -2.19
C ALA A 52 59.04 22.04 -3.45
N LEU A 53 57.81 21.97 -3.99
CA LEU A 53 57.50 21.30 -5.25
C LEU A 53 58.25 21.93 -6.43
N ARG A 54 58.27 23.27 -6.52
CA ARG A 54 58.98 24.01 -7.58
C ARG A 54 60.50 23.83 -7.48
N ALA A 55 61.04 23.74 -6.26
CA ALA A 55 62.46 23.51 -6.01
C ALA A 55 62.88 22.07 -6.34
N ALA A 56 62.06 21.08 -6.00
CA ALA A 56 62.37 19.66 -6.22
C ALA A 56 62.23 19.23 -7.70
N TRP A 57 61.24 19.73 -8.43
CA TRP A 57 60.92 19.19 -9.77
C TRP A 57 60.85 20.20 -10.91
N GLY A 58 61.23 21.45 -10.64
CA GLY A 58 61.29 22.49 -11.64
C GLY A 58 59.94 23.19 -11.83
N LYS A 59 60.02 24.53 -11.87
CA LYS A 59 58.90 25.45 -12.03
C LYS A 59 57.94 25.04 -13.17
N ARG A 60 58.50 24.57 -14.30
CA ARG A 60 57.74 24.24 -15.51
C ARG A 60 56.75 23.08 -15.34
N LYS A 61 57.11 22.02 -14.60
CA LYS A 61 56.22 20.86 -14.34
C LYS A 61 55.10 21.21 -13.36
N VAL A 62 55.40 21.98 -12.32
CA VAL A 62 54.40 22.43 -11.34
C VAL A 62 53.40 23.37 -12.00
N ASP A 63 53.86 24.29 -12.85
CA ASP A 63 53.00 25.21 -13.58
C ASP A 63 52.16 24.48 -14.65
N ASP A 64 52.69 23.42 -15.28
CA ASP A 64 51.93 22.54 -16.22
C ASP A 64 50.78 21.79 -15.54
N VAL A 65 51.04 21.17 -14.39
CA VAL A 65 50.01 20.48 -13.61
C VAL A 65 48.96 21.46 -13.08
N GLU A 66 49.37 22.66 -12.65
CA GLU A 66 48.44 23.72 -12.25
C GLU A 66 47.55 24.18 -13.42
N ALA A 67 48.12 24.31 -14.62
CA ALA A 67 47.35 24.64 -15.83
C ALA A 67 46.34 23.54 -16.19
N ARG A 68 46.77 22.27 -16.20
CA ARG A 68 45.89 21.11 -16.45
C ARG A 68 44.74 21.02 -15.44
N LEU A 69 45.01 21.26 -14.15
CA LEU A 69 43.96 21.26 -13.12
C LEU A 69 42.96 22.41 -13.32
N LYS A 70 43.41 23.60 -13.75
CA LYS A 70 42.52 24.72 -14.11
C LYS A 70 41.67 24.40 -15.33
N GLU A 71 42.23 23.75 -16.34
CA GLU A 71 41.51 23.30 -17.54
C GLU A 71 40.45 22.25 -17.19
N TYR A 72 40.81 21.22 -16.41
CA TYR A 72 39.85 20.22 -15.95
C TYR A 72 38.70 20.83 -15.16
N ARG A 73 38.98 21.84 -14.35
CA ARG A 73 37.97 22.58 -13.58
C ARG A 73 36.93 23.23 -14.48
N GLN A 74 37.37 23.80 -15.60
CA GLN A 74 36.52 24.49 -16.58
C GLN A 74 35.72 23.50 -17.42
N GLU A 75 36.35 22.41 -17.88
CA GLU A 75 35.66 21.32 -18.57
C GLU A 75 34.59 20.68 -17.67
N LEU A 76 34.89 20.46 -16.39
CA LEU A 76 33.96 19.86 -15.43
C LEU A 76 32.72 20.73 -15.21
N MET A 77 32.88 22.05 -15.08
CA MET A 77 31.74 22.97 -14.98
C MET A 77 30.89 22.96 -16.24
N THR A 78 31.51 23.00 -17.41
CA THR A 78 30.81 23.00 -18.70
C THR A 78 29.96 21.75 -18.87
N HIS A 79 30.51 20.58 -18.55
CA HIS A 79 29.78 19.32 -18.63
C HIS A 79 28.69 19.19 -17.56
N LEU A 80 28.92 19.66 -16.33
CA LEU A 80 27.88 19.66 -15.29
C LEU A 80 26.70 20.57 -15.64
N VAL A 81 26.94 21.75 -16.22
CA VAL A 81 25.85 22.61 -16.73
C VAL A 81 25.10 21.87 -17.83
N ALA A 82 25.79 21.28 -18.80
CA ALA A 82 25.16 20.56 -19.90
C ALA A 82 24.30 19.39 -19.39
N ILE A 83 24.75 18.65 -18.38
CA ILE A 83 24.01 17.52 -17.79
C ILE A 83 22.81 18.02 -16.98
N THR A 84 22.99 19.04 -16.14
CA THR A 84 21.92 19.49 -15.23
C THR A 84 20.88 20.42 -15.89
N SER A 85 21.23 21.10 -16.98
CA SER A 85 20.30 21.97 -17.73
C SER A 85 19.56 21.23 -18.86
N ASN A 86 20.09 20.09 -19.32
CA ASN A 86 19.46 19.33 -20.39
C ASN A 86 18.41 18.37 -19.84
N GLN A 87 17.13 18.62 -20.16
CA GLN A 87 16.01 17.74 -19.81
C GLN A 87 16.18 16.29 -20.34
N GLN A 88 17.06 16.05 -21.32
CA GLN A 88 17.37 14.72 -21.85
C GLN A 88 18.51 14.00 -21.11
N SER A 89 19.10 14.59 -20.06
CA SER A 89 20.12 13.91 -19.25
C SER A 89 19.58 12.64 -18.60
N SER A 90 20.44 11.61 -18.51
CA SER A 90 20.11 10.37 -17.81
C SER A 90 19.74 10.62 -16.34
N VAL A 91 20.38 11.59 -15.68
CA VAL A 91 20.14 11.92 -14.27
C VAL A 91 18.72 12.44 -14.05
N LEU A 92 18.27 13.40 -14.86
CA LEU A 92 16.93 13.95 -14.76
C LEU A 92 15.86 12.93 -15.17
N ARG A 93 16.14 12.06 -16.15
CA ARG A 93 15.23 10.98 -16.53
C ARG A 93 15.07 9.92 -15.44
N GLU A 94 16.17 9.51 -14.80
CA GLU A 94 16.10 8.56 -13.67
C GLU A 94 15.43 9.19 -12.45
N LEU A 95 15.63 10.49 -12.21
CA LEU A 95 14.89 11.23 -11.19
C LEU A 95 13.38 11.22 -11.46
N GLU A 96 12.96 11.51 -12.70
CA GLU A 96 11.54 11.52 -13.06
C GLU A 96 10.93 10.12 -12.93
N LYS A 97 11.64 9.07 -13.36
CA LYS A 97 11.23 7.68 -13.13
C LYS A 97 11.06 7.37 -11.64
N LEU A 98 12.00 7.79 -10.79
CA LEU A 98 11.91 7.61 -9.35
C LEU A 98 10.72 8.37 -8.75
N LYS A 99 10.44 9.58 -9.26
CA LYS A 99 9.28 10.39 -8.86
C LYS A 99 7.96 9.73 -9.25
N GLU A 100 7.83 9.29 -10.51
CA GLU A 100 6.67 8.53 -11.00
C GLU A 100 6.45 7.25 -10.18
N ALA A 101 7.53 6.51 -9.90
CA ALA A 101 7.44 5.27 -9.16
C ALA A 101 7.04 5.51 -7.69
N THR A 102 7.58 6.56 -7.06
CA THR A 102 7.19 7.02 -5.71
C THR A 102 5.70 7.38 -5.63
N LEU A 103 5.19 8.09 -6.64
CA LEU A 103 3.77 8.44 -6.74
C LEU A 103 2.91 7.19 -6.90
N SER A 104 3.32 6.24 -7.76
CA SER A 104 2.58 5.01 -8.01
C SER A 104 2.43 4.14 -6.75
N MET A 105 3.41 4.19 -5.85
CA MET A 105 3.44 3.44 -4.59
C MET A 105 2.89 4.23 -3.39
N GLN A 106 2.42 5.46 -3.61
CA GLN A 106 1.95 6.37 -2.55
C GLN A 106 2.96 6.48 -1.40
N SER A 107 4.26 6.50 -1.74
CA SER A 107 5.33 6.50 -0.75
C SER A 107 5.78 7.92 -0.43
N ASN A 108 5.98 8.22 0.85
CA ASN A 108 6.36 9.55 1.33
C ASN A 108 7.87 9.80 1.24
N HIS A 109 8.43 9.76 0.02
CA HIS A 109 9.79 10.24 -0.26
C HIS A 109 9.82 11.72 -0.68
N SER A 110 8.72 12.46 -0.44
CA SER A 110 8.52 13.81 -0.95
C SER A 110 9.66 14.75 -0.58
N GLU A 111 10.06 14.77 0.70
CA GLU A 111 11.14 15.63 1.21
C GLU A 111 12.49 15.32 0.56
N LYS A 112 12.96 14.05 0.58
CA LYS A 112 14.23 13.66 -0.05
C LYS A 112 14.25 13.96 -1.57
N LEU A 113 13.12 13.79 -2.26
CA LEU A 113 13.02 14.09 -3.69
C LEU A 113 13.05 15.60 -3.97
N GLU A 114 12.41 16.42 -3.13
CA GLU A 114 12.49 17.87 -3.23
C GLU A 114 13.89 18.38 -2.90
N GLU A 115 14.58 17.79 -1.92
CA GLU A 115 15.99 18.08 -1.64
C GLU A 115 16.89 17.77 -2.85
N ILE A 116 16.67 16.62 -3.50
CA ILE A 116 17.41 16.26 -4.71
C ILE A 116 17.14 17.26 -5.83
N SER A 117 15.87 17.61 -6.07
CA SER A 117 15.45 18.58 -7.07
C SER A 117 16.07 19.95 -6.81
N ALA A 118 15.98 20.46 -5.58
CA ALA A 118 16.54 21.76 -5.17
C ALA A 118 18.07 21.78 -5.27
N ALA A 119 18.75 20.69 -4.93
CA ALA A 119 20.19 20.57 -5.07
C ALA A 119 20.63 20.59 -6.55
N ILE A 120 19.90 19.90 -7.44
CA ILE A 120 20.14 19.96 -8.89
C ILE A 120 19.94 21.39 -9.42
N GLN A 121 18.81 22.04 -9.09
CA GLN A 121 18.53 23.42 -9.49
C GLN A 121 19.61 24.40 -9.00
N SER A 122 20.08 24.23 -7.76
CA SER A 122 21.17 25.05 -7.22
C SER A 122 22.48 24.83 -7.96
N ILE A 123 22.78 23.61 -8.41
CA ILE A 123 23.99 23.31 -9.19
C ILE A 123 23.87 23.99 -10.55
N THR A 124 22.73 23.89 -11.22
CA THR A 124 22.47 24.54 -12.51
C THR A 124 22.64 26.06 -12.40
N PHE A 125 21.95 26.69 -11.45
CA PHE A 125 21.97 28.14 -11.26
C PHE A 125 23.37 28.70 -10.97
N LYS A 126 24.10 28.11 -10.00
CA LYS A 126 25.44 28.60 -9.64
C LYS A 126 26.48 28.32 -10.73
N SER A 127 26.31 27.24 -11.49
CA SER A 127 27.23 26.92 -12.58
C SER A 127 27.03 27.85 -13.79
N SER A 128 25.80 28.32 -14.06
CA SER A 128 25.53 29.37 -15.05
C SER A 128 26.21 30.70 -14.70
N ILE A 129 26.18 31.12 -13.42
CA ILE A 129 26.81 32.36 -12.95
C ILE A 129 28.35 32.28 -13.00
N SER A 130 28.91 31.09 -12.76
CA SER A 130 30.37 30.90 -12.77
C SER A 130 31.02 31.11 -14.14
N ASN A 131 30.26 31.01 -15.24
CA ASN A 131 30.74 31.30 -16.59
C ASN A 131 30.87 32.81 -16.86
N GLU A 132 30.31 33.68 -16.02
CA GLU A 132 30.32 35.15 -16.20
C GLU A 132 31.35 35.88 -15.32
N LEU A 133 31.99 35.20 -14.36
CA LEU A 133 32.91 35.82 -13.39
C LEU A 133 34.40 35.72 -13.81
N PRO A 134 35.22 36.77 -13.54
CA PRO A 134 36.65 36.78 -13.88
C PRO A 134 37.44 35.67 -13.17
N SER A 135 38.39 35.10 -13.89
CA SER A 135 39.14 33.86 -13.60
C SER A 135 40.19 33.92 -12.47
N ASP A 136 40.29 35.02 -11.71
CA ASP A 136 41.48 35.30 -10.88
C ASP A 136 41.31 35.13 -9.35
N ASP A 137 40.08 34.90 -8.85
CA ASP A 137 39.86 34.77 -7.40
C ASP A 137 39.94 33.30 -6.93
N SER A 138 41.17 32.85 -6.66
CA SER A 138 41.49 31.46 -6.27
C SER A 138 40.75 30.97 -5.02
N VAL A 139 40.38 31.88 -4.10
CA VAL A 139 39.68 31.56 -2.85
C VAL A 139 38.20 31.28 -3.10
N PHE A 140 37.55 32.11 -3.93
CA PHE A 140 36.14 31.93 -4.30
C PHE A 140 35.91 30.60 -5.03
N SER A 141 36.84 30.23 -5.92
CA SER A 141 36.74 28.97 -6.64
C SER A 141 36.87 27.74 -5.73
N HIS A 142 37.83 27.71 -4.80
CA HIS A 142 38.01 26.55 -3.91
C HIS A 142 36.78 26.31 -3.01
N GLN A 143 36.23 27.37 -2.41
CA GLN A 143 35.04 27.26 -1.56
C GLN A 143 33.81 26.79 -2.35
N TYR A 144 33.67 27.26 -3.59
CA TYR A 144 32.62 26.80 -4.50
C TYR A 144 32.74 25.30 -4.83
N PHE A 145 33.93 24.82 -5.21
CA PHE A 145 34.14 23.40 -5.53
C PHE A 145 33.93 22.49 -4.33
N HIS A 146 34.32 22.93 -3.13
CA HIS A 146 34.02 22.19 -1.91
C HIS A 146 32.51 22.09 -1.68
N GLN A 147 31.77 23.20 -1.81
CA GLN A 147 30.30 23.18 -1.68
C GLN A 147 29.63 22.30 -2.74
N LEU A 148 30.11 22.35 -3.99
CA LEU A 148 29.62 21.51 -5.08
C LEU A 148 29.87 20.02 -4.79
N HIS A 149 31.08 19.67 -4.33
CA HIS A 149 31.41 18.30 -3.97
C HIS A 149 30.50 17.77 -2.86
N VAL A 150 30.30 18.53 -1.78
CA VAL A 150 29.41 18.17 -0.67
C VAL A 150 27.98 17.94 -1.19
N LYS A 151 27.46 18.83 -2.04
CA LYS A 151 26.12 18.70 -2.63
C LYS A 151 26.00 17.48 -3.56
N LEU A 152 27.00 17.21 -4.40
CA LEU A 152 26.99 16.04 -5.28
C LEU A 152 27.07 14.74 -4.48
N LEU A 153 27.82 14.72 -3.38
CA LEU A 153 27.88 13.58 -2.49
C LEU A 153 26.53 13.35 -1.81
N SER A 154 25.91 14.39 -1.24
CA SER A 154 24.58 14.27 -0.61
C SER A 154 23.51 13.83 -1.61
N LEU A 155 23.55 14.37 -2.83
CA LEU A 155 22.68 13.94 -3.94
C LEU A 155 22.83 12.45 -4.25
N THR A 156 24.06 11.98 -4.35
CA THR A 156 24.34 10.58 -4.68
C THR A 156 23.88 9.65 -3.56
N THR A 157 24.06 10.03 -2.30
CA THR A 157 23.58 9.27 -1.14
C THR A 157 22.05 9.24 -1.12
N ASN A 158 21.39 10.40 -1.15
CA ASN A 158 19.93 10.49 -1.12
C ASN A 158 19.29 9.70 -2.28
N ALA A 159 19.84 9.79 -3.49
CA ALA A 159 19.34 9.03 -4.64
C ALA A 159 19.50 7.51 -4.46
N ARG A 160 20.61 7.06 -3.87
CA ARG A 160 20.84 5.63 -3.57
C ARG A 160 19.89 5.12 -2.49
N ASP A 161 19.63 5.93 -1.47
CA ASP A 161 18.73 5.58 -0.37
C ASP A 161 17.30 5.47 -0.89
N VAL A 162 16.81 6.49 -1.60
CA VAL A 162 15.46 6.49 -2.21
C VAL A 162 15.31 5.30 -3.16
N SER A 163 16.31 5.03 -4.00
CA SER A 163 16.30 3.88 -4.91
C SER A 163 16.23 2.54 -4.16
N PHE A 164 16.98 2.40 -3.07
CA PHE A 164 16.95 1.20 -2.23
C PHE A 164 15.61 1.03 -1.51
N GLN A 165 15.13 2.09 -0.86
CA GLN A 165 13.84 2.13 -0.17
C GLN A 165 12.69 1.75 -1.11
N HIS A 166 12.70 2.29 -2.33
CA HIS A 166 11.75 1.96 -3.38
C HIS A 166 11.83 0.48 -3.78
N THR A 167 13.04 -0.04 -4.01
CA THR A 167 13.25 -1.46 -4.37
C THR A 167 12.76 -2.39 -3.27
N PHE A 168 13.05 -2.06 -2.01
CA PHE A 168 12.62 -2.82 -0.84
C PHE A 168 11.09 -2.82 -0.69
N LEU A 169 10.46 -1.65 -0.79
CA LEU A 169 9.00 -1.50 -0.80
C LEU A 169 8.34 -2.32 -1.92
N ARG A 170 8.94 -2.30 -3.12
CA ARG A 170 8.43 -3.06 -4.27
C ARG A 170 8.52 -4.57 -4.01
N GLY A 171 9.55 -5.02 -3.31
CA GLY A 171 9.67 -6.42 -2.89
C GLY A 171 8.56 -6.85 -1.93
N LEU A 172 8.09 -5.96 -1.04
CA LEU A 172 6.97 -6.25 -0.13
C LEU A 172 5.62 -6.26 -0.84
N TYR A 173 5.43 -5.38 -1.82
CA TYR A 173 4.20 -5.26 -2.59
C TYR A 173 3.86 -6.54 -3.34
N PHE A 174 2.57 -6.84 -3.49
CA PHE A 174 2.05 -7.87 -4.38
C PHE A 174 0.77 -7.36 -5.03
N ARG A 175 0.52 -7.75 -6.29
CA ARG A 175 -0.51 -7.13 -7.14
C ARG A 175 -1.92 -7.17 -6.54
N SER A 176 -2.27 -8.21 -5.79
CA SER A 176 -3.59 -8.35 -5.16
C SER A 176 -3.71 -7.64 -3.81
N MET A 177 -2.64 -7.06 -3.26
CA MET A 177 -2.61 -6.41 -1.94
C MET A 177 -3.75 -5.39 -1.74
N PRO A 178 -4.00 -4.43 -2.65
CA PRO A 178 -5.06 -3.45 -2.43
C PRO A 178 -6.46 -3.94 -2.86
N ALA A 179 -6.54 -5.08 -3.57
CA ALA A 179 -7.77 -5.51 -4.25
C ALA A 179 -8.92 -5.75 -3.27
N ARG A 180 -8.65 -6.40 -2.12
CA ARG A 180 -9.67 -6.65 -1.10
C ARG A 180 -10.19 -5.34 -0.50
N HIS A 181 -9.30 -4.43 -0.12
CA HIS A 181 -9.67 -3.14 0.45
C HIS A 181 -10.53 -2.30 -0.51
N TYR A 182 -10.17 -2.25 -1.80
CA TYR A 182 -10.98 -1.57 -2.82
C TYR A 182 -12.34 -2.23 -3.05
N GLY A 183 -12.41 -3.57 -2.98
CA GLY A 183 -13.66 -4.32 -3.14
C GLY A 183 -14.62 -4.21 -1.95
N ILE A 184 -14.18 -3.70 -0.79
CA ILE A 184 -15.05 -3.44 0.35
C ILE A 184 -15.83 -2.15 0.09
N ALA A 185 -17.17 -2.25 0.11
CA ALA A 185 -18.07 -1.12 -0.05
C ALA A 185 -17.83 -0.04 1.02
N GLU A 186 -18.03 1.23 0.64
CA GLU A 186 -18.01 2.33 1.60
C GLU A 186 -19.20 2.24 2.56
N ALA A 187 -18.99 2.66 3.81
CA ALA A 187 -20.06 2.74 4.78
C ALA A 187 -21.11 3.76 4.33
N HIS A 188 -22.39 3.42 4.52
CA HIS A 188 -23.48 4.35 4.24
C HIS A 188 -23.39 5.58 5.17
N LYS A 189 -23.66 6.79 4.66
CA LYS A 189 -23.46 8.06 5.39
C LYS A 189 -24.16 8.18 6.75
N LYS A 190 -25.15 7.32 7.00
CA LYS A 190 -25.97 7.29 8.23
C LYS A 190 -25.64 6.12 9.18
N THR A 191 -24.69 5.26 8.86
CA THR A 191 -24.34 4.06 9.66
C THR A 191 -23.06 4.27 10.46
N PHE A 192 -22.81 3.40 11.46
CA PHE A 192 -21.61 3.32 12.30
C PHE A 192 -21.24 4.55 13.14
N LYS A 193 -21.97 5.66 13.06
CA LYS A 193 -21.69 6.88 13.85
C LYS A 193 -21.66 6.62 15.36
N TRP A 194 -22.45 5.64 15.82
CA TRP A 194 -22.53 5.22 17.21
C TRP A 194 -21.21 4.67 17.76
N VAL A 195 -20.28 4.20 16.92
CA VAL A 195 -19.00 3.63 17.37
C VAL A 195 -18.12 4.64 18.10
N PHE A 196 -18.28 5.93 17.77
CA PHE A 196 -17.58 7.03 18.44
C PHE A 196 -18.39 7.67 19.58
N GLY A 197 -19.59 7.17 19.86
CA GLY A 197 -20.45 7.67 20.93
C GLY A 197 -19.92 7.28 22.32
N ARG A 198 -19.89 8.25 23.24
CA ARG A 198 -19.52 8.04 24.65
C ARG A 198 -20.75 7.88 25.54
N ALA A 199 -20.61 7.11 26.62
CA ALA A 199 -21.58 7.08 27.70
C ALA A 199 -21.88 8.51 28.18
N GLY A 200 -23.15 8.92 28.17
CA GLY A 200 -23.59 10.21 28.69
C GLY A 200 -23.66 11.37 27.67
N SER A 201 -23.39 11.14 26.39
CA SER A 201 -23.67 12.14 25.35
C SER A 201 -25.19 12.32 25.16
N GLN A 202 -25.69 13.52 25.49
CA GLN A 202 -27.13 13.84 25.42
C GLN A 202 -27.57 14.05 23.97
N GLY A 203 -28.30 13.07 23.41
CA GLY A 203 -28.94 13.20 22.10
C GLY A 203 -29.19 11.87 21.40
N ALA A 204 -30.39 11.31 21.61
CA ALA A 204 -31.02 10.18 20.91
C ALA A 204 -30.28 8.82 20.90
N ALA A 205 -30.86 7.86 21.63
CA ALA A 205 -30.53 6.42 21.74
C ALA A 205 -29.31 6.04 22.59
N ALA A 206 -29.43 6.28 23.91
CA ALA A 206 -28.57 5.75 24.96
C ALA A 206 -28.72 4.22 25.17
N ILE A 207 -28.60 3.40 24.12
CA ILE A 207 -28.80 1.94 24.24
C ILE A 207 -27.51 1.15 23.97
N HIS A 208 -26.54 1.69 23.22
CA HIS A 208 -25.25 1.03 23.02
C HIS A 208 -24.06 2.00 23.04
N VAL A 209 -23.36 2.04 24.18
CA VAL A 209 -22.08 2.74 24.30
C VAL A 209 -20.99 1.82 23.76
N SER A 210 -20.30 2.25 22.71
CA SER A 210 -19.08 1.58 22.28
C SER A 210 -17.91 2.03 23.15
N ASN A 211 -17.18 1.07 23.72
CA ASN A 211 -15.89 1.28 24.40
C ASN A 211 -14.72 1.46 23.41
N PHE A 212 -14.99 1.59 22.10
CA PHE A 212 -13.95 1.73 21.08
C PHE A 212 -13.15 3.03 21.25
N THR A 213 -13.81 4.15 21.57
CA THR A 213 -13.12 5.42 21.82
C THR A 213 -12.20 5.37 23.03
N ASP A 214 -12.66 4.74 24.12
CA ASP A 214 -11.85 4.53 25.33
C ASP A 214 -10.66 3.62 25.03
N TRP A 215 -10.84 2.61 24.17
CA TRP A 215 -9.75 1.77 23.72
C TRP A 215 -8.72 2.55 22.91
N LEU A 216 -9.14 3.39 21.96
CA LEU A 216 -8.23 4.21 21.15
C LEU A 216 -7.39 5.14 22.02
N GLU A 217 -8.00 5.87 22.96
CA GLU A 217 -7.29 6.86 23.79
C GLU A 217 -6.44 6.21 24.89
N ARG A 218 -7.00 5.22 25.62
CA ARG A 218 -6.45 4.75 26.90
C ARG A 218 -6.23 3.25 26.96
N GLY A 219 -6.86 2.49 26.06
CA GLY A 219 -6.73 1.05 25.99
C GLY A 219 -5.34 0.57 25.55
N LYS A 220 -5.14 -0.73 25.59
CA LYS A 220 -3.91 -1.39 25.12
C LYS A 220 -4.23 -2.76 24.55
N GLY A 221 -3.31 -3.28 23.74
CA GLY A 221 -3.42 -4.62 23.17
C GLY A 221 -4.52 -4.72 22.10
N ILE A 222 -5.28 -5.82 22.14
CA ILE A 222 -6.23 -6.19 21.09
C ILE A 222 -7.64 -5.70 21.43
N TYR A 223 -8.29 -5.03 20.47
CA TYR A 223 -9.73 -4.80 20.41
C TYR A 223 -10.35 -5.73 19.39
N TRP A 224 -11.36 -6.50 19.80
CA TRP A 224 -11.97 -7.52 18.95
C TRP A 224 -13.38 -7.13 18.51
N ILE A 225 -13.56 -7.00 17.19
CA ILE A 225 -14.84 -6.83 16.53
C ILE A 225 -15.33 -8.22 16.07
N SER A 226 -16.22 -8.80 16.87
CA SER A 226 -16.92 -10.05 16.55
C SER A 226 -18.19 -9.77 15.76
N GLY A 227 -18.53 -10.63 14.80
CA GLY A 227 -19.70 -10.41 13.96
C GLY A 227 -20.13 -11.63 13.15
N LYS A 228 -21.43 -11.83 12.98
CA LYS A 228 -21.99 -12.83 12.02
C LYS A 228 -21.50 -12.59 10.59
N ALA A 229 -21.59 -13.61 9.73
CA ALA A 229 -21.33 -13.44 8.30
C ALA A 229 -22.29 -12.39 7.72
N GLY A 230 -21.78 -11.45 6.92
CA GLY A 230 -22.60 -10.40 6.31
C GLY A 230 -23.09 -9.31 7.28
N SER A 231 -22.59 -9.23 8.52
CA SER A 231 -22.98 -8.17 9.48
C SER A 231 -22.32 -6.80 9.25
N GLY A 232 -21.44 -6.67 8.24
CA GLY A 232 -20.76 -5.42 7.90
C GLY A 232 -19.38 -5.22 8.57
N LYS A 233 -18.73 -6.27 9.09
CA LYS A 233 -17.41 -6.18 9.75
C LYS A 233 -16.35 -5.49 8.88
N SER A 234 -16.14 -5.97 7.66
CA SER A 234 -15.14 -5.40 6.74
C SER A 234 -15.43 -3.94 6.40
N THR A 235 -16.70 -3.59 6.22
CA THR A 235 -17.15 -2.21 6.01
C THR A 235 -16.86 -1.34 7.24
N LEU A 236 -17.11 -1.85 8.46
CA LEU A 236 -16.75 -1.15 9.69
C LEU A 236 -15.23 -1.01 9.84
N MET A 237 -14.44 -2.05 9.57
CA MET A 237 -12.97 -1.99 9.67
C MET A 237 -12.39 -0.96 8.71
N LYS A 238 -12.87 -0.93 7.46
CA LYS A 238 -12.50 0.09 6.47
C LYS A 238 -12.91 1.49 6.91
N TYR A 239 -14.13 1.63 7.44
CA TYR A 239 -14.62 2.89 7.99
C TYR A 239 -13.71 3.37 9.13
N LEU A 240 -13.42 2.52 10.11
CA LEU A 240 -12.60 2.87 11.28
C LEU A 240 -11.16 3.24 10.90
N GLY A 241 -10.52 2.46 10.03
CA GLY A 241 -9.13 2.69 9.62
C GLY A 241 -8.92 4.00 8.86
N ASN A 242 -9.95 4.48 8.16
CA ASN A 242 -9.89 5.70 7.34
C ASN A 242 -10.57 6.93 8.01
N HIS A 243 -11.15 6.76 9.21
CA HIS A 243 -11.94 7.84 9.83
C HIS A 243 -11.04 8.86 10.54
N SER A 244 -11.27 10.16 10.29
CA SER A 244 -10.49 11.25 10.91
C SER A 244 -10.49 11.18 12.43
N ARG A 245 -11.64 10.88 13.05
CA ARG A 245 -11.75 10.71 14.51
C ARG A 245 -10.86 9.59 15.05
N THR A 246 -10.67 8.49 14.31
CA THR A 246 -9.73 7.44 14.71
C THR A 246 -8.32 8.00 14.76
N SER A 247 -7.90 8.71 13.71
CA SER A 247 -6.59 9.36 13.63
C SER A 247 -6.39 10.36 14.78
N GLU A 248 -7.35 11.24 15.05
CA GLU A 248 -7.29 12.21 16.16
C GLU A 248 -7.06 11.52 17.52
N LEU A 249 -7.83 10.46 17.81
CA LEU A 249 -7.74 9.74 19.09
C LEU A 249 -6.43 8.95 19.20
N LEU A 250 -5.94 8.39 18.11
CA LEU A 250 -4.65 7.70 18.06
C LEU A 250 -3.47 8.67 18.20
N CYS A 251 -3.54 9.85 17.58
CA CYS A 251 -2.56 10.92 17.78
C CYS A 251 -2.48 11.33 19.25
N ALA A 252 -3.63 11.53 19.90
CA ALA A 252 -3.67 11.85 21.33
C ALA A 252 -3.13 10.71 22.22
N TRP A 253 -3.35 9.46 21.84
CA TRP A 253 -2.73 8.33 22.52
C TRP A 253 -1.21 8.30 22.33
N ALA A 254 -0.73 8.57 21.11
CA ALA A 254 0.68 8.45 20.76
C ALA A 254 1.54 9.60 21.33
N GLU A 255 0.98 10.78 21.58
CA GLU A 255 1.73 11.95 22.05
C GLU A 255 2.70 11.62 23.23
N PRO A 256 3.98 12.04 23.17
CA PRO A 256 4.62 12.91 22.15
C PRO A 256 5.12 12.17 20.89
N GLN A 257 4.93 10.86 20.79
CA GLN A 257 5.36 10.06 19.64
C GLN A 257 4.43 10.22 18.42
N GLU A 258 4.94 9.85 17.24
CA GLU A 258 4.12 9.74 16.03
C GLU A 258 3.37 8.40 15.99
N CYS A 259 2.16 8.39 15.42
CA CYS A 259 1.36 7.18 15.24
C CYS A 259 1.31 6.76 13.76
N ILE A 260 1.72 5.53 13.46
CA ILE A 260 1.51 4.91 12.15
C ILE A 260 0.29 3.99 12.22
N VAL A 261 -0.62 4.14 11.26
CA VAL A 261 -1.74 3.23 11.07
C VAL A 261 -1.46 2.35 9.86
N ALA A 262 -1.54 1.03 10.03
CA ALA A 262 -1.43 0.08 8.92
C ALA A 262 -2.62 -0.89 8.94
N SER A 263 -3.02 -1.38 7.78
CA SER A 263 -4.18 -2.25 7.67
C SER A 263 -3.91 -3.48 6.82
N HIS A 264 -4.57 -4.58 7.14
CA HIS A 264 -4.64 -5.78 6.31
C HIS A 264 -6.05 -6.34 6.32
N TYR A 265 -6.49 -6.82 5.15
CA TYR A 265 -7.81 -7.40 4.96
C TYR A 265 -7.63 -8.77 4.36
N PHE A 266 -7.86 -9.80 5.17
CA PHE A 266 -7.85 -11.17 4.67
C PHE A 266 -8.97 -11.35 3.64
N TRP A 267 -8.71 -12.22 2.68
CA TRP A 267 -9.71 -12.62 1.70
C TRP A 267 -9.60 -14.08 1.33
N SER A 268 -10.51 -14.91 1.83
CA SER A 268 -10.46 -16.37 1.62
C SER A 268 -10.68 -16.77 0.15
N ALA A 269 -11.44 -15.97 -0.60
CA ALA A 269 -11.63 -16.12 -2.04
C ALA A 269 -10.57 -15.38 -2.88
N GLY A 270 -9.53 -14.83 -2.24
CA GLY A 270 -8.42 -14.13 -2.87
C GLY A 270 -7.26 -15.04 -3.25
N THR A 271 -6.12 -14.43 -3.56
CA THR A 271 -4.85 -15.15 -3.83
C THR A 271 -4.27 -15.77 -2.56
N LEU A 272 -3.31 -16.69 -2.70
CA LEU A 272 -2.63 -17.32 -1.55
C LEU A 272 -2.05 -16.29 -0.56
N LEU A 273 -1.48 -15.19 -1.08
CA LEU A 273 -0.95 -14.12 -0.23
C LEU A 273 -2.06 -13.43 0.58
N GLN A 274 -3.25 -13.18 0.00
CA GLN A 274 -4.35 -12.49 0.68
C GLN A 274 -4.98 -13.28 1.83
N LYS A 275 -4.68 -14.57 1.94
CA LYS A 275 -5.16 -15.46 3.01
C LYS A 275 -4.03 -16.06 3.86
N SER A 276 -2.84 -15.45 3.87
CA SER A 276 -1.66 -15.98 4.58
C SER A 276 -1.02 -14.99 5.56
N ILE A 277 -0.26 -15.50 6.54
CA ILE A 277 0.57 -14.67 7.45
C ILE A 277 1.62 -13.87 6.65
N ASN A 278 2.15 -14.45 5.58
CA ASN A 278 3.13 -13.77 4.71
C ASN A 278 2.54 -12.50 4.12
N GLY A 279 1.32 -12.59 3.55
CA GLY A 279 0.62 -11.42 3.02
C GLY A 279 0.22 -10.41 4.10
N LEU A 280 -0.18 -10.87 5.29
CA LEU A 280 -0.41 -10.00 6.45
C LEU A 280 0.82 -9.15 6.77
N LEU A 281 1.97 -9.80 7.04
CA LEU A 281 3.19 -9.10 7.45
C LEU A 281 3.73 -8.20 6.33
N ARG A 282 3.69 -8.66 5.07
CA ARG A 282 4.07 -7.84 3.90
C ARG A 282 3.19 -6.61 3.78
N SER A 283 1.87 -6.74 3.96
CA SER A 283 0.94 -5.61 3.89
C SER A 283 1.23 -4.60 5.00
N LEU A 284 1.40 -5.06 6.24
CA LEU A 284 1.71 -4.16 7.37
C LEU A 284 3.04 -3.43 7.16
N LEU A 285 4.11 -4.14 6.77
CA LEU A 285 5.40 -3.51 6.48
C LEU A 285 5.33 -2.55 5.32
N TYR A 286 4.64 -2.91 4.24
CA TYR A 286 4.44 -2.02 3.09
C TYR A 286 3.72 -0.73 3.50
N GLU A 287 2.64 -0.83 4.28
CA GLU A 287 1.89 0.31 4.80
C GLU A 287 2.74 1.20 5.72
N ILE A 288 3.58 0.61 6.58
CA ILE A 288 4.47 1.35 7.47
C ILE A 288 5.55 2.09 6.66
N PHE A 289 6.27 1.36 5.81
CA PHE A 289 7.40 1.91 5.07
C PHE A 289 6.99 2.89 3.97
N ARG A 290 5.79 2.75 3.39
CA ARG A 290 5.31 3.76 2.43
C ARG A 290 5.04 5.09 3.13
N GLN A 291 4.55 5.08 4.38
CA GLN A 291 4.31 6.29 5.18
C GLN A 291 5.62 6.90 5.68
N MET A 292 6.58 6.06 6.10
CA MET A 292 7.88 6.50 6.62
C MET A 292 9.03 5.67 6.04
N PRO A 293 9.52 6.03 4.83
CA PRO A 293 10.53 5.22 4.14
C PRO A 293 11.90 5.17 4.82
N HIS A 294 12.24 6.18 5.64
CA HIS A 294 13.50 6.23 6.39
C HIS A 294 13.64 5.07 7.39
N LEU A 295 12.52 4.45 7.83
CA LEU A 295 12.56 3.29 8.71
C LEU A 295 13.22 2.07 8.08
N ILE A 296 13.20 1.97 6.74
CA ILE A 296 13.88 0.89 6.01
C ILE A 296 15.39 0.93 6.30
N ASP A 297 15.98 2.14 6.32
CA ASP A 297 17.41 2.33 6.54
C ASP A 297 17.83 1.95 7.98
N ILE A 298 16.89 2.04 8.92
CA ILE A 298 17.12 1.69 10.33
C ILE A 298 17.07 0.18 10.54
N VAL A 299 16.08 -0.48 9.95
CA VAL A 299 15.86 -1.93 10.15
C VAL A 299 16.66 -2.81 9.19
N VAL A 300 17.15 -2.22 8.10
CA VAL A 300 18.04 -2.87 7.13
C VAL A 300 19.29 -2.01 6.93
N PRO A 301 20.19 -1.95 7.93
CA PRO A 301 21.39 -1.13 7.84
C PRO A 301 22.35 -1.60 6.74
N GLU A 302 23.17 -0.67 6.24
CA GLU A 302 24.13 -0.90 5.17
C GLU A 302 25.06 -2.10 5.46
N GLY A 303 25.16 -3.03 4.51
CA GLY A 303 25.97 -4.23 4.64
C GLY A 303 25.69 -5.27 3.56
N PRO A 304 26.27 -6.49 3.67
CA PRO A 304 26.07 -7.57 2.70
C PRO A 304 24.60 -7.90 2.44
N GLY A 305 23.76 -7.78 3.47
CA GLY A 305 22.32 -7.98 3.38
C GLY A 305 21.61 -7.01 2.42
N GLN A 306 22.04 -5.74 2.35
CA GLN A 306 21.43 -4.74 1.46
C GLN A 306 21.53 -5.12 -0.03
N ASN A 307 22.64 -5.76 -0.41
CA ASN A 307 22.83 -6.27 -1.77
C ASN A 307 21.94 -7.49 -2.06
N GLU A 308 21.66 -8.32 -1.05
CA GLU A 308 20.74 -9.45 -1.18
C GLU A 308 19.31 -8.98 -1.49
N TYR A 309 18.84 -7.92 -0.83
CA TYR A 309 17.55 -7.30 -1.12
C TYR A 309 17.48 -6.67 -2.53
N ARG A 310 18.58 -6.11 -3.03
CA ARG A 310 18.63 -5.51 -4.37
C ARG A 310 18.55 -6.56 -5.49
N LEU A 311 19.20 -7.71 -5.30
CA LEU A 311 19.37 -8.74 -6.34
C LEU A 311 18.12 -9.60 -6.60
N GLN A 312 17.14 -9.62 -5.68
CA GLN A 312 15.95 -10.48 -5.75
C GLN A 312 14.69 -9.76 -6.27
N SER A 313 14.87 -8.62 -6.95
CA SER A 313 13.79 -7.71 -7.36
C SER A 313 13.31 -7.99 -8.80
N GLY A 314 12.83 -9.20 -9.07
CA GLY A 314 12.18 -9.55 -10.35
C GLY A 314 10.78 -8.94 -10.51
N GLU A 315 10.17 -9.08 -11.69
CA GLU A 315 8.78 -8.65 -11.95
C GLU A 315 7.77 -9.36 -11.04
N ASP A 316 8.07 -10.58 -10.60
CA ASP A 316 7.21 -11.41 -9.73
C ASP A 316 7.37 -11.13 -8.22
N GLY A 317 8.22 -10.16 -7.85
CA GLY A 317 8.51 -9.82 -6.45
C GLY A 317 9.53 -10.76 -5.79
N ARG A 318 9.85 -10.48 -4.51
CA ARG A 318 10.78 -11.26 -3.70
C ARG A 318 10.03 -12.32 -2.89
N ASP A 319 10.56 -13.53 -2.82
CA ASP A 319 10.08 -14.57 -1.92
C ASP A 319 10.54 -14.29 -0.49
N TRP A 320 9.65 -13.66 0.29
CA TRP A 320 9.91 -13.37 1.69
C TRP A 320 9.69 -14.59 2.56
N SER A 321 10.65 -14.91 3.43
CA SER A 321 10.40 -15.87 4.50
C SER A 321 9.58 -15.23 5.62
N ILE A 322 8.70 -16.00 6.26
CA ILE A 322 7.92 -15.51 7.41
C ILE A 322 8.85 -15.06 8.54
N PHE A 323 9.94 -15.79 8.80
CA PHE A 323 10.91 -15.46 9.83
C PHE A 323 11.55 -14.08 9.60
N GLU A 324 11.91 -13.77 8.36
CA GLU A 324 12.48 -12.47 8.01
C GLU A 324 11.48 -11.34 8.23
N LEU A 325 10.24 -11.51 7.78
CA LEU A 325 9.17 -10.52 7.96
C LEU A 325 8.86 -10.31 9.45
N GLU A 326 8.74 -11.39 10.23
CA GLU A 326 8.53 -11.32 11.68
C GLU A 326 9.68 -10.61 12.37
N ARG A 327 10.94 -10.89 11.98
CA ARG A 327 12.11 -10.19 12.51
C ARG A 327 12.03 -8.68 12.25
N ILE A 328 11.66 -8.26 11.04
CA ILE A 328 11.56 -6.84 10.68
C ILE A 328 10.44 -6.16 11.46
N VAL A 329 9.23 -6.74 11.48
CA VAL A 329 8.09 -6.15 12.23
C VAL A 329 8.41 -6.08 13.72
N ASN A 330 8.94 -7.15 14.31
CA ASN A 330 9.31 -7.17 15.73
C ASN A 330 10.38 -6.11 16.04
N HIS A 331 11.38 -5.97 15.17
CA HIS A 331 12.40 -4.93 15.35
C HIS A 331 11.80 -3.52 15.31
N LEU A 332 10.81 -3.25 14.45
CA LEU A 332 10.12 -1.96 14.43
C LEU A 332 9.33 -1.69 15.71
N VAL A 333 8.51 -2.65 16.16
CA VAL A 333 7.60 -2.44 17.29
C VAL A 333 8.29 -2.46 18.66
N ASP A 334 9.47 -3.08 18.74
CA ASP A 334 10.28 -3.19 19.96
C ASP A 334 11.43 -2.16 20.00
N CYS A 335 11.63 -1.33 18.95
CA CYS A 335 12.71 -0.33 18.93
C CYS A 335 12.28 0.97 19.62
N ASP A 336 12.67 1.12 20.88
CA ASP A 336 12.40 2.31 21.70
C ASP A 336 12.97 3.62 21.12
N LYS A 337 13.97 3.54 20.23
CA LYS A 337 14.60 4.71 19.62
C LYS A 337 13.77 5.38 18.52
N LEU A 338 12.74 4.69 18.03
CA LEU A 338 11.98 5.20 16.90
C LEU A 338 10.98 6.29 17.30
N ASP A 339 10.65 6.46 18.58
CA ASP A 339 9.61 7.38 19.05
C ASP A 339 8.30 7.22 18.25
N LEU A 340 7.92 5.96 18.00
CA LEU A 340 6.73 5.59 17.23
C LEU A 340 5.78 4.72 18.03
N ARG A 341 4.50 4.89 17.70
CA ARG A 341 3.45 3.93 18.04
C ARG A 341 2.72 3.45 16.80
N PHE A 342 2.18 2.25 16.90
CA PHE A 342 1.55 1.54 15.80
C PHE A 342 0.13 1.16 16.16
N CYS A 343 -0.81 1.39 15.24
CA CYS A 343 -2.15 0.85 15.32
C CYS A 343 -2.44 0.02 14.07
N PHE A 344 -2.66 -1.28 14.23
CA PHE A 344 -2.98 -2.16 13.10
C PHE A 344 -4.45 -2.54 13.06
N PHE A 345 -5.07 -2.38 11.90
CA PHE A 345 -6.42 -2.86 11.60
C PHE A 345 -6.33 -4.14 10.78
N ILE A 346 -6.76 -5.28 11.35
CA ILE A 346 -6.66 -6.59 10.71
C ILE A 346 -8.06 -7.19 10.59
N ASP A 347 -8.62 -7.17 9.39
CA ASP A 347 -9.98 -7.63 9.11
C ASP A 347 -9.99 -9.11 8.66
N GLY A 348 -10.96 -9.86 9.18
CA GLY A 348 -11.27 -11.20 8.70
C GLY A 348 -10.31 -12.28 9.16
N LEU A 349 -9.98 -12.37 10.46
CA LEU A 349 -9.10 -13.44 10.94
C LEU A 349 -9.65 -14.85 10.63
N ASP A 350 -10.97 -15.02 10.50
CA ASP A 350 -11.61 -16.28 10.07
C ASP A 350 -11.43 -16.59 8.57
N GLU A 351 -10.93 -15.63 7.78
CA GLU A 351 -10.62 -15.82 6.37
C GLU A 351 -9.15 -16.23 6.14
N TYR A 352 -8.36 -16.36 7.21
CA TYR A 352 -6.99 -16.87 7.15
C TYR A 352 -6.98 -18.38 6.84
N ASP A 353 -6.22 -18.75 5.83
CA ASP A 353 -6.07 -20.13 5.38
C ASP A 353 -4.80 -20.75 5.97
N GLY A 354 -4.91 -21.18 7.23
CA GLY A 354 -3.82 -21.84 7.94
C GLY A 354 -4.12 -22.12 9.42
N ASN A 355 -3.08 -22.23 10.24
CA ASN A 355 -3.23 -22.53 11.66
C ASN A 355 -3.60 -21.27 12.45
N HIS A 356 -4.88 -21.13 12.80
CA HIS A 356 -5.41 -20.01 13.56
C HIS A 356 -4.70 -19.76 14.91
N GLN A 357 -4.20 -20.80 15.57
CA GLN A 357 -3.44 -20.66 16.82
C GLN A 357 -2.09 -19.98 16.58
N ARG A 358 -1.42 -20.28 15.45
CA ARG A 358 -0.20 -19.57 15.04
C ARG A 358 -0.49 -18.11 14.74
N LEU A 359 -1.58 -17.81 14.02
CA LEU A 359 -2.00 -16.42 13.77
C LEU A 359 -2.22 -15.66 15.08
N ILE A 360 -2.97 -16.26 16.01
CA ILE A 360 -3.21 -15.68 17.34
C ILE A 360 -1.89 -15.43 18.09
N GLN A 361 -0.94 -16.36 18.05
CA GLN A 361 0.39 -16.18 18.67
C GLN A 361 1.15 -15.01 18.05
N THR A 362 1.17 -14.88 16.72
CA THR A 362 1.79 -13.74 16.02
C THR A 362 1.15 -12.42 16.46
N LEU A 363 -0.18 -12.34 16.51
CA LEU A 363 -0.90 -11.13 16.95
C LEU A 363 -0.67 -10.84 18.45
N ALA A 364 -0.61 -11.87 19.29
CA ALA A 364 -0.30 -11.72 20.71
C ALA A 364 1.12 -11.20 20.92
N ARG A 365 2.10 -11.65 20.11
CA ARG A 365 3.47 -11.11 20.15
C ARG A 365 3.50 -9.63 19.79
N LEU A 366 2.85 -9.22 18.71
CA LEU A 366 2.80 -7.81 18.30
C LEU A 366 2.14 -6.93 19.38
N SER A 367 0.99 -7.36 19.90
CA SER A 367 0.25 -6.61 20.95
C SER A 367 0.90 -6.65 22.34
N SER A 368 1.96 -7.43 22.53
CA SER A 368 2.73 -7.42 23.78
C SER A 368 3.60 -6.16 23.93
N SER A 369 3.95 -5.50 22.82
CA SER A 369 4.63 -4.21 22.85
C SER A 369 3.66 -3.11 23.32
N PRO A 370 4.06 -2.24 24.26
CA PRO A 370 3.22 -1.12 24.72
C PRO A 370 2.96 -0.09 23.61
N ASN A 371 3.78 -0.10 22.57
CA ASN A 371 3.69 0.81 21.43
C ASN A 371 2.70 0.30 20.36
N VAL A 372 2.04 -0.84 20.57
CA VAL A 372 1.15 -1.45 19.58
C VAL A 372 -0.28 -1.57 20.09
N LYS A 373 -1.22 -1.11 19.25
CA LYS A 373 -2.65 -1.43 19.33
C LYS A 373 -3.05 -2.29 18.13
N LEU A 374 -3.91 -3.28 18.37
CA LEU A 374 -4.49 -4.10 17.30
C LEU A 374 -6.01 -4.02 17.36
N CYS A 375 -6.64 -3.53 16.30
CA CYS A 375 -8.07 -3.73 16.08
C CYS A 375 -8.23 -4.91 15.13
N VAL A 376 -8.86 -5.98 15.58
CA VAL A 376 -9.02 -7.21 14.79
C VAL A 376 -10.50 -7.56 14.62
N SER A 377 -10.87 -8.13 13.47
CA SER A 377 -12.24 -8.58 13.23
C SER A 377 -12.29 -10.07 12.90
N SER A 378 -13.33 -10.77 13.35
CA SER A 378 -13.61 -12.13 12.89
C SER A 378 -15.05 -12.56 13.15
N ARG A 379 -15.43 -13.72 12.60
CA ARG A 379 -16.59 -14.49 13.07
C ARG A 379 -16.36 -15.01 14.51
N PRO A 380 -17.43 -15.23 15.30
CA PRO A 380 -17.34 -15.80 16.65
C PRO A 380 -17.06 -17.31 16.62
N TRP A 381 -16.00 -17.73 15.93
CA TRP A 381 -15.54 -19.12 16.00
C TRP A 381 -14.91 -19.37 17.38
N ASN A 382 -15.02 -20.61 17.87
CA ASN A 382 -14.56 -21.00 19.21
C ASN A 382 -13.12 -20.56 19.50
N VAL A 383 -12.21 -20.72 18.53
CA VAL A 383 -10.80 -20.32 18.68
C VAL A 383 -10.62 -18.83 19.01
N PHE A 384 -11.48 -17.95 18.46
CA PHE A 384 -11.44 -16.52 18.73
C PHE A 384 -12.25 -16.14 19.98
N GLU A 385 -13.38 -16.77 20.23
CA GLU A 385 -14.14 -16.57 21.48
C GLU A 385 -13.33 -17.02 22.72
N ASP A 386 -12.62 -18.14 22.62
CA ASP A 386 -11.77 -18.65 23.71
C ASP A 386 -10.60 -17.73 24.03
N THR A 387 -10.10 -17.00 23.02
CA THR A 387 -8.94 -16.11 23.12
C THR A 387 -9.33 -14.67 23.48
N TYR A 388 -10.30 -14.10 22.77
CA TYR A 388 -10.68 -12.69 22.84
C TYR A 388 -12.03 -12.47 23.53
N GLY A 389 -12.88 -13.50 23.61
CA GLY A 389 -14.23 -13.40 24.17
C GLY A 389 -14.29 -13.36 25.69
N LYS A 390 -13.27 -13.92 26.38
CA LYS A 390 -13.23 -13.98 27.85
C LYS A 390 -12.97 -12.64 28.51
N SER A 391 -12.29 -11.72 27.83
CA SER A 391 -12.07 -10.34 28.30
C SER A 391 -13.14 -9.44 27.68
N SER A 392 -14.14 -9.04 28.47
CA SER A 392 -15.24 -8.20 27.99
C SER A 392 -14.85 -6.73 27.75
N LEU A 393 -13.65 -6.31 28.17
CA LEU A 393 -13.30 -4.89 28.23
C LEU A 393 -13.11 -4.27 26.84
N TRP A 394 -12.58 -4.99 25.86
CA TRP A 394 -12.23 -4.48 24.52
C TRP A 394 -12.85 -5.36 23.41
N LYS A 395 -14.15 -5.60 23.51
CA LYS A 395 -14.92 -6.40 22.57
C LYS A 395 -16.13 -5.62 22.07
N LEU A 396 -16.45 -5.82 20.79
CA LEU A 396 -17.67 -5.34 20.15
C LEU A 396 -18.33 -6.48 19.38
N ALA A 397 -19.62 -6.72 19.63
CA ALA A 397 -20.42 -7.69 18.90
C ALA A 397 -21.30 -6.96 17.88
N LEU A 398 -20.89 -6.95 16.61
CA LEU A 398 -21.43 -6.04 15.61
C LEU A 398 -22.89 -6.29 15.28
N GLN A 399 -23.33 -7.55 15.21
CA GLN A 399 -24.72 -7.88 14.88
C GLN A 399 -25.74 -7.32 15.89
N ASP A 400 -25.29 -7.04 17.12
CA ASP A 400 -26.16 -6.53 18.19
C ASP A 400 -26.26 -4.99 18.14
N LEU A 401 -25.44 -4.34 17.32
CA LEU A 401 -25.30 -2.87 17.24
C LEU A 401 -25.75 -2.29 15.91
N THR A 402 -25.96 -3.13 14.89
CA THR A 402 -26.33 -2.68 13.53
C THR A 402 -27.82 -2.56 13.30
N GLN A 403 -28.68 -2.85 14.28
CA GLN A 403 -30.13 -2.85 14.07
C GLN A 403 -30.67 -1.48 13.61
N ASP A 404 -30.29 -0.39 14.28
CA ASP A 404 -30.70 0.97 13.87
C ASP A 404 -30.05 1.41 12.56
N ASP A 405 -28.85 0.92 12.27
CA ASP A 405 -28.18 1.18 11.01
C ASP A 405 -28.88 0.48 9.84
N ILE A 406 -29.32 -0.77 10.03
CA ILE A 406 -30.13 -1.53 9.07
C ILE A 406 -31.45 -0.80 8.82
N ARG A 407 -32.15 -0.37 9.87
CA ARG A 407 -33.37 0.42 9.75
C ARG A 407 -33.17 1.66 8.87
N ARG A 408 -32.19 2.49 9.22
CA ARG A 408 -31.86 3.73 8.48
C ARG A 408 -31.45 3.44 7.04
N TYR A 409 -30.73 2.36 6.80
CA TYR A 409 -30.36 1.91 5.46
C TYR A 409 -31.59 1.48 4.66
N THR A 410 -32.44 0.62 5.21
CA THR A 410 -33.67 0.14 4.56
C THR A 410 -34.59 1.30 4.19
N GLU A 411 -34.83 2.25 5.10
CA GLU A 411 -35.62 3.45 4.81
C GLU A 411 -35.04 4.26 3.65
N SER A 412 -33.72 4.47 3.65
CA SER A 412 -33.04 5.24 2.62
C SER A 412 -33.16 4.55 1.26
N MET A 413 -32.88 3.25 1.20
CA MET A 413 -32.88 2.50 -0.05
C MET A 413 -34.27 2.30 -0.64
N LEU A 414 -35.32 2.18 0.18
CA LEU A 414 -36.69 2.07 -0.33
C LEU A 414 -37.15 3.40 -0.96
N LYS A 415 -36.78 4.53 -0.36
CA LYS A 415 -37.08 5.88 -0.87
C LYS A 415 -36.39 6.23 -2.19
N GLU A 416 -35.40 5.46 -2.62
CA GLU A 416 -34.77 5.62 -3.93
C GLU A 416 -35.69 5.19 -5.08
N HIS A 417 -36.74 4.40 -4.82
CA HIS A 417 -37.70 4.05 -5.88
C HIS A 417 -38.58 5.24 -6.25
N PRO A 418 -38.75 5.59 -7.54
CA PRO A 418 -39.60 6.71 -7.97
C PRO A 418 -41.04 6.62 -7.46
N ASN A 419 -41.60 5.41 -7.43
CA ASN A 419 -42.99 5.17 -7.03
C ASN A 419 -43.15 4.85 -5.53
N TRP A 420 -42.09 4.96 -4.71
CA TRP A 420 -42.18 4.61 -3.28
C TRP A 420 -43.17 5.51 -2.52
N GLY A 421 -43.37 6.75 -2.96
CA GLY A 421 -44.29 7.70 -2.31
C GLY A 421 -45.73 7.20 -2.16
N GLU A 422 -46.18 6.33 -3.07
CA GLU A 422 -47.50 5.69 -3.05
C GLU A 422 -47.66 4.66 -1.91
N TYR A 423 -46.56 4.27 -1.26
CA TYR A 423 -46.50 3.24 -0.22
C TYR A 423 -46.18 3.81 1.18
N SER A 424 -46.25 5.13 1.35
CA SER A 424 -45.86 5.84 2.58
C SER A 424 -46.55 5.35 3.85
N GLU A 425 -47.84 4.97 3.78
CA GLU A 425 -48.58 4.43 4.94
C GLU A 425 -48.01 3.09 5.46
N ALA A 426 -47.35 2.33 4.59
CA ALA A 426 -46.79 1.02 4.92
C ALA A 426 -45.31 1.07 5.32
N GLU A 427 -44.62 2.18 5.04
CA GLU A 427 -43.17 2.32 5.14
C GLU A 427 -42.66 1.85 6.51
N HIS A 428 -43.18 2.45 7.59
CA HIS A 428 -42.71 2.16 8.95
C HIS A 428 -42.81 0.67 9.28
N SER A 429 -43.96 0.05 8.99
CA SER A 429 -44.20 -1.35 9.30
C SER A 429 -43.31 -2.32 8.52
N LEU A 430 -43.04 -2.02 7.24
CA LEU A 430 -42.24 -2.88 6.39
C LEU A 430 -40.75 -2.74 6.75
N VAL A 431 -40.30 -1.52 7.03
CA VAL A 431 -38.95 -1.24 7.54
C VAL A 431 -38.71 -1.99 8.84
N GLU A 432 -39.64 -1.95 9.78
CA GLU A 432 -39.56 -2.69 11.05
C GLU A 432 -39.45 -4.20 10.83
N GLU A 433 -40.29 -4.76 9.94
CA GLU A 433 -40.28 -6.18 9.62
C GLU A 433 -38.93 -6.61 9.02
N ILE A 434 -38.44 -5.86 8.03
CA ILE A 434 -37.13 -6.10 7.39
C ILE A 434 -36.02 -6.01 8.43
N THR A 435 -36.02 -4.97 9.26
CA THR A 435 -35.01 -4.73 10.30
C THR A 435 -34.95 -5.88 11.30
N LYS A 436 -36.11 -6.31 11.80
CA LYS A 436 -36.21 -7.42 12.75
C LYS A 436 -35.77 -8.74 12.13
N LYS A 437 -36.15 -9.01 10.88
CA LYS A 437 -35.79 -10.27 10.19
C LYS A 437 -34.32 -10.33 9.80
N ALA A 438 -33.66 -9.18 9.59
CA ALA A 438 -32.25 -9.13 9.22
C ALA A 438 -31.32 -9.64 10.33
N GLN A 439 -31.73 -9.62 11.62
CA GLN A 439 -30.93 -10.16 12.74
C GLN A 439 -29.46 -9.66 12.76
N GLY A 440 -29.26 -8.39 12.40
CA GLY A 440 -27.94 -7.74 12.32
C GLY A 440 -27.13 -8.05 11.05
N VAL A 441 -27.71 -8.72 10.06
CA VAL A 441 -27.04 -9.17 8.82
C VAL A 441 -27.44 -8.28 7.62
N PHE A 442 -26.56 -7.34 7.25
CA PHE A 442 -26.75 -6.47 6.08
C PHE A 442 -26.88 -7.23 4.76
N LEU A 443 -26.16 -8.35 4.61
CA LEU A 443 -26.20 -9.17 3.39
C LEU A 443 -27.61 -9.71 3.09
N TRP A 444 -28.44 -9.86 4.12
CA TRP A 444 -29.85 -10.24 3.96
C TRP A 444 -30.71 -9.09 3.45
N VAL A 445 -30.43 -7.86 3.91
CA VAL A 445 -31.24 -6.66 3.62
C VAL A 445 -31.17 -6.27 2.14
N PHE A 446 -29.99 -6.35 1.51
CA PHE A 446 -29.81 -5.94 0.12
C PHE A 446 -30.74 -6.65 -0.89
N PRO A 447 -30.79 -7.99 -0.96
CA PRO A 447 -31.70 -8.69 -1.87
C PRO A 447 -33.18 -8.53 -1.47
N VAL A 448 -33.48 -8.35 -0.19
CA VAL A 448 -34.85 -8.11 0.28
C VAL A 448 -35.37 -6.77 -0.22
N VAL A 449 -34.59 -5.70 -0.07
CA VAL A 449 -34.93 -4.37 -0.59
C VAL A 449 -35.10 -4.40 -2.10
N ARG A 450 -34.21 -5.09 -2.83
CA ARG A 450 -34.38 -5.30 -4.28
C ARG A 450 -35.68 -6.04 -4.62
N SER A 451 -36.03 -7.07 -3.87
CA SER A 451 -37.26 -7.83 -4.06
C SER A 451 -38.52 -6.98 -3.82
N VAL A 452 -38.44 -6.01 -2.90
CA VAL A 452 -39.49 -5.02 -2.66
C VAL A 452 -39.58 -4.02 -3.82
N HIS A 453 -38.44 -3.50 -4.31
CA HIS A 453 -38.40 -2.64 -5.50
C HIS A 453 -39.08 -3.30 -6.71
N GLU A 454 -38.77 -4.57 -6.96
CA GLU A 454 -39.41 -5.35 -8.03
C GLU A 454 -40.94 -5.45 -7.86
N SER A 455 -41.43 -5.63 -6.63
CA SER A 455 -42.87 -5.61 -6.35
C SER A 455 -43.50 -4.23 -6.58
N VAL A 456 -42.83 -3.15 -6.21
CA VAL A 456 -43.30 -1.79 -6.47
C VAL A 456 -43.36 -1.52 -7.98
N THR A 457 -42.36 -1.98 -8.73
CA THR A 457 -42.34 -1.88 -10.20
C THR A 457 -43.55 -2.61 -10.82
N ASN A 458 -43.95 -3.74 -10.25
CA ASN A 458 -45.11 -4.51 -10.71
C ASN A 458 -46.47 -3.91 -10.27
N GLY A 459 -46.48 -2.83 -9.49
CA GLY A 459 -47.71 -2.24 -8.95
C GLY A 459 -48.39 -3.12 -7.88
N ASP A 460 -47.63 -3.97 -7.20
CA ASP A 460 -48.17 -4.85 -6.16
C ASP A 460 -48.73 -4.03 -4.98
N ALA A 461 -49.85 -4.47 -4.39
CA ALA A 461 -50.38 -3.86 -3.17
C ALA A 461 -49.47 -4.09 -1.95
N VAL A 462 -49.52 -3.20 -0.96
CA VAL A 462 -48.76 -3.28 0.32
C VAL A 462 -48.83 -4.65 0.98
N SER A 463 -50.00 -5.29 0.98
CA SER A 463 -50.19 -6.62 1.56
C SER A 463 -49.35 -7.69 0.86
N THR A 464 -49.16 -7.58 -0.46
CA THR A 464 -48.29 -8.45 -1.25
C THR A 464 -46.82 -8.21 -0.94
N LEU A 465 -46.39 -6.94 -0.78
CA LEU A 465 -45.02 -6.60 -0.37
C LEU A 465 -44.67 -7.23 0.98
N ARG A 466 -45.55 -7.04 1.99
CA ARG A 466 -45.37 -7.66 3.32
C ARG A 466 -45.35 -9.18 3.24
N ARG A 467 -46.29 -9.78 2.49
CA ARG A 467 -46.32 -11.25 2.31
C ARG A 467 -45.00 -11.76 1.72
N ARG A 468 -44.46 -11.08 0.71
CA ARG A 468 -43.17 -11.43 0.10
C ARG A 468 -42.03 -11.37 1.12
N VAL A 469 -41.90 -10.28 1.88
CA VAL A 469 -40.89 -10.16 2.95
C VAL A 469 -41.06 -11.24 4.01
N SER A 470 -42.30 -11.55 4.42
CA SER A 470 -42.60 -12.55 5.44
C SER A 470 -42.17 -13.97 5.05
N GLN A 471 -42.22 -14.31 3.76
CA GLN A 471 -41.85 -15.63 3.22
C GLN A 471 -40.34 -15.84 3.09
N LEU A 472 -39.54 -14.77 3.09
CA LEU A 472 -38.08 -14.90 2.98
C LEU A 472 -37.49 -15.50 4.27
N PRO A 473 -36.63 -16.54 4.17
CA PRO A 473 -35.97 -17.11 5.34
C PRO A 473 -35.10 -16.08 6.06
N GLN A 474 -35.08 -16.12 7.40
CA GLN A 474 -34.22 -15.23 8.21
C GLN A 474 -32.77 -15.73 8.30
N ASP A 475 -32.59 -17.05 8.34
CA ASP A 475 -31.27 -17.68 8.35
C ASP A 475 -30.58 -17.53 6.98
N LEU A 476 -29.32 -17.11 6.99
CA LEU A 476 -28.58 -16.78 5.77
C LEU A 476 -28.34 -18.01 4.88
N GLU A 477 -28.07 -19.18 5.47
CA GLU A 477 -27.88 -20.41 4.70
C GLU A 477 -29.19 -20.83 4.01
N THR A 478 -30.28 -20.82 4.76
CA THR A 478 -31.62 -21.13 4.25
C THR A 478 -32.05 -20.11 3.19
N PHE A 479 -31.68 -18.84 3.37
CA PHE A 479 -31.91 -17.77 2.40
C PHE A 479 -31.14 -18.00 1.09
N PHE A 480 -29.85 -18.38 1.16
CA PHE A 480 -29.10 -18.75 -0.04
C PHE A 480 -29.69 -19.99 -0.72
N LYS A 481 -30.09 -21.02 0.04
CA LYS A 481 -30.80 -22.18 -0.52
C LYS A 481 -32.08 -21.76 -1.23
N HIS A 482 -32.83 -20.80 -0.68
CA HIS A 482 -34.02 -20.25 -1.33
C HIS A 482 -33.68 -19.54 -2.65
N ILE A 483 -32.62 -18.71 -2.68
CA ILE A 483 -32.15 -18.06 -3.92
C ILE A 483 -31.78 -19.11 -4.97
N LEU A 484 -30.96 -20.10 -4.61
CA LEU A 484 -30.51 -21.13 -5.54
C LEU A 484 -31.68 -21.97 -6.08
N LYS A 485 -32.66 -22.31 -5.23
CA LYS A 485 -33.88 -23.01 -5.64
C LYS A 485 -34.83 -22.17 -6.49
N SER A 486 -34.74 -20.85 -6.43
CA SER A 486 -35.56 -19.94 -7.25
C SER A 486 -35.09 -19.84 -8.70
N ILE A 487 -33.88 -20.29 -8.98
CA ILE A 487 -33.34 -20.38 -10.35
C ILE A 487 -33.95 -21.62 -11.01
N ASP A 488 -34.32 -21.50 -12.29
CA ASP A 488 -34.88 -22.61 -13.07
C ASP A 488 -33.98 -23.85 -12.97
N GLN A 489 -34.60 -25.00 -12.71
CA GLN A 489 -33.91 -26.30 -12.58
C GLN A 489 -33.10 -26.65 -13.83
N PHE A 490 -33.51 -26.15 -15.00
CA PHE A 490 -32.76 -26.28 -16.24
C PHE A 490 -31.31 -25.79 -16.12
N TYR A 491 -31.05 -24.73 -15.35
CA TYR A 491 -29.71 -24.15 -15.17
C TYR A 491 -28.91 -24.76 -14.01
N HIS A 492 -29.49 -25.64 -13.19
CA HIS A 492 -28.82 -26.19 -12.00
C HIS A 492 -27.54 -26.97 -12.33
N PRO A 493 -27.48 -27.84 -13.36
CA PRO A 493 -26.25 -28.56 -13.69
C PRO A 493 -25.08 -27.63 -14.03
N GLN A 494 -25.34 -26.60 -14.84
CA GLN A 494 -24.33 -25.61 -15.24
C GLN A 494 -23.86 -24.78 -14.04
N MET A 495 -24.79 -24.32 -13.21
CA MET A 495 -24.49 -23.60 -11.98
C MET A 495 -23.63 -24.44 -11.02
N ALA A 496 -23.97 -25.72 -10.83
CA ALA A 496 -23.20 -26.64 -10.00
C ALA A 496 -21.77 -26.80 -10.54
N GLN A 497 -21.61 -26.94 -11.86
CA GLN A 497 -20.29 -27.02 -12.50
C GLN A 497 -19.46 -25.75 -12.26
N MET A 498 -20.06 -24.56 -12.41
CA MET A 498 -19.39 -23.29 -12.13
C MET A 498 -18.95 -23.20 -10.66
N PHE A 499 -19.79 -23.59 -9.71
CA PHE A 499 -19.42 -23.59 -8.29
C PHE A 499 -18.33 -24.62 -7.99
N HIS A 500 -18.37 -25.81 -8.58
CA HIS A 500 -17.30 -26.79 -8.41
C HIS A 500 -15.96 -26.25 -8.92
N ILE A 501 -15.93 -25.61 -10.08
CA ILE A 501 -14.72 -24.97 -10.61
C ILE A 501 -14.24 -23.87 -9.67
N ALA A 502 -15.13 -22.99 -9.21
CA ALA A 502 -14.80 -21.90 -8.30
C ALA A 502 -14.24 -22.39 -6.96
N LEU A 503 -14.79 -23.49 -6.41
CA LEU A 503 -14.39 -24.06 -5.13
C LEU A 503 -13.06 -24.83 -5.19
N GLN A 504 -12.68 -25.33 -6.38
CA GLN A 504 -11.44 -26.08 -6.58
C GLN A 504 -10.30 -25.21 -7.09
N ALA A 505 -10.58 -23.99 -7.56
CA ALA A 505 -9.55 -23.07 -8.02
C ALA A 505 -8.67 -22.59 -6.85
N GLU A 506 -7.35 -22.63 -7.03
CA GLU A 506 -6.39 -22.13 -6.02
C GLU A 506 -6.49 -20.61 -5.81
N GLU A 507 -6.88 -19.90 -6.87
CA GLU A 507 -7.07 -18.45 -6.90
C GLU A 507 -8.33 -18.08 -7.70
N PRO A 508 -8.94 -16.91 -7.45
CA PRO A 508 -10.13 -16.49 -8.18
C PRO A 508 -9.88 -16.40 -9.69
N LEU A 509 -10.59 -17.25 -10.43
CA LEU A 509 -10.50 -17.32 -11.88
C LEU A 509 -11.10 -16.08 -12.56
N ASN A 510 -10.50 -15.67 -13.68
CA ASN A 510 -11.08 -14.65 -14.53
C ASN A 510 -12.46 -15.11 -15.03
N ILE A 511 -13.46 -14.21 -14.99
CA ILE A 511 -14.84 -14.51 -15.43
C ILE A 511 -14.91 -15.07 -16.86
N MET A 512 -13.95 -14.71 -17.72
CA MET A 512 -13.83 -15.23 -19.08
C MET A 512 -13.61 -16.74 -19.14
N LEU A 513 -12.94 -17.33 -18.14
CA LEU A 513 -12.74 -18.78 -18.07
C LEU A 513 -14.06 -19.51 -17.87
N TYR A 514 -15.01 -18.92 -17.12
CA TYR A 514 -16.33 -19.50 -16.94
C TYR A 514 -17.15 -19.48 -18.24
N SER A 515 -16.92 -18.51 -19.14
CA SER A 515 -17.60 -18.50 -20.45
C SER A 515 -17.24 -19.70 -21.33
N LEU A 516 -16.11 -20.36 -21.06
CA LEU A 516 -15.69 -21.56 -21.78
C LEU A 516 -16.49 -22.81 -21.35
N ILE A 517 -17.13 -22.78 -20.18
CA ILE A 517 -17.96 -23.89 -19.68
C ILE A 517 -19.15 -24.11 -20.61
N ASP A 518 -19.75 -23.04 -21.14
CA ASP A 518 -20.91 -23.08 -22.03
C ASP A 518 -20.60 -23.78 -23.37
N TYR A 519 -19.35 -23.75 -23.81
CA TYR A 519 -18.91 -24.43 -25.03
C TYR A 519 -18.67 -25.92 -24.83
N CYS A 520 -18.66 -26.41 -23.59
CA CYS A 520 -18.13 -27.73 -23.24
C CYS A 520 -19.07 -28.51 -22.32
N THR A 521 -20.36 -28.53 -22.64
CA THR A 521 -21.37 -29.33 -21.91
C THR A 521 -21.11 -30.84 -21.92
N GLN A 522 -20.12 -31.34 -22.68
CA GLN A 522 -19.82 -32.77 -22.81
C GLN A 522 -18.35 -33.17 -22.54
N ASP A 523 -17.35 -32.31 -22.78
CA ASP A 523 -15.93 -32.67 -22.58
C ASP A 523 -15.02 -31.46 -22.31
N LEU A 524 -14.52 -31.35 -21.08
CA LEU A 524 -13.57 -30.32 -20.64
C LEU A 524 -12.19 -30.46 -21.31
N SER A 525 -11.83 -31.64 -21.84
CA SER A 525 -10.54 -31.87 -22.50
C SER A 525 -10.41 -31.09 -23.81
N GLN A 526 -11.52 -30.67 -24.42
CA GLN A 526 -11.53 -29.83 -25.60
C GLN A 526 -11.04 -28.40 -25.29
N VAL A 527 -11.39 -27.86 -24.11
CA VAL A 527 -10.90 -26.54 -23.66
C VAL A 527 -9.39 -26.56 -23.48
N LEU A 528 -8.86 -27.63 -22.88
CA LEU A 528 -7.43 -27.80 -22.66
C LEU A 528 -6.61 -27.95 -23.96
N ARG A 529 -7.28 -28.22 -25.09
CA ARG A 529 -6.67 -28.33 -26.42
C ARG A 529 -6.82 -27.06 -27.26
N LEU A 530 -7.52 -26.03 -26.75
CA LEU A 530 -7.64 -24.76 -27.47
C LEU A 530 -6.26 -24.10 -27.61
N PRO A 531 -5.97 -23.45 -28.75
CA PRO A 531 -4.72 -22.74 -28.94
C PRO A 531 -4.56 -21.62 -27.91
N VAL A 532 -3.36 -21.50 -27.35
CA VAL A 532 -3.01 -20.40 -26.43
C VAL A 532 -2.61 -19.18 -27.26
N GLU A 533 -3.60 -18.39 -27.65
CA GLU A 533 -3.41 -17.19 -28.46
C GLU A 533 -4.25 -16.01 -27.96
N PRO A 534 -3.89 -14.76 -28.29
CA PRO A 534 -4.70 -13.59 -27.96
C PRO A 534 -6.11 -13.73 -28.56
N MET A 535 -7.12 -13.72 -27.70
CA MET A 535 -8.52 -13.80 -28.11
C MET A 535 -8.94 -12.55 -28.87
N ASP A 536 -9.72 -12.71 -29.94
CA ASP A 536 -10.19 -11.58 -30.73
C ASP A 536 -11.02 -10.59 -29.89
N LYS A 537 -10.87 -9.29 -30.15
CA LYS A 537 -11.53 -8.24 -29.36
C LYS A 537 -13.05 -8.35 -29.43
N HIS A 538 -13.61 -8.80 -30.55
CA HIS A 538 -15.05 -8.99 -30.70
C HIS A 538 -15.55 -10.17 -29.86
N ASP A 539 -14.79 -11.26 -29.81
CA ASP A 539 -15.10 -12.43 -28.98
C ASP A 539 -15.03 -12.09 -27.48
N VAL A 540 -14.02 -11.33 -27.08
CA VAL A 540 -13.90 -10.81 -25.70
C VAL A 540 -15.12 -9.97 -25.34
N PHE A 541 -15.53 -9.05 -26.22
CA PHE A 541 -16.69 -8.19 -25.99
C PHE A 541 -17.99 -9.00 -25.89
N THR A 542 -18.18 -9.97 -26.78
CA THR A 542 -19.37 -10.82 -26.82
C THR A 542 -19.49 -11.66 -25.56
N ARG A 543 -18.43 -12.37 -25.17
CA ARG A 543 -18.38 -13.21 -23.97
C ARG A 543 -18.54 -12.40 -22.67
N ARG A 544 -17.98 -11.19 -22.63
CA ARG A 544 -18.19 -10.28 -21.51
C ARG A 544 -19.66 -9.87 -21.38
N LYS A 545 -20.32 -9.56 -22.50
CA LYS A 545 -21.75 -9.20 -22.52
C LYS A 545 -22.65 -10.37 -22.07
N THR A 546 -22.34 -11.60 -22.45
CA THR A 546 -23.09 -12.78 -21.98
C THR A 546 -22.92 -13.03 -20.49
N ASN A 547 -21.73 -12.78 -19.93
CA ASN A 547 -21.47 -12.93 -18.51
C ASN A 547 -22.01 -11.77 -17.64
N ASP A 548 -22.08 -10.55 -18.19
CA ASP A 548 -22.55 -9.34 -17.48
C ASP A 548 -24.07 -9.13 -17.55
N SER A 549 -24.82 -9.90 -18.35
CA SER A 549 -26.26 -9.69 -18.54
C SER A 549 -27.10 -10.38 -17.44
N PRO A 550 -27.87 -9.63 -16.62
CA PRO A 550 -28.80 -10.21 -15.63
C PRO A 550 -30.05 -10.83 -16.28
N THR A 551 -30.17 -10.75 -17.60
CA THR A 551 -31.39 -10.97 -18.39
C THR A 551 -31.42 -12.35 -19.07
N ARG A 552 -31.17 -13.42 -18.32
CA ARG A 552 -31.72 -14.76 -18.62
C ARG A 552 -32.82 -15.12 -17.61
N ARG A 553 -33.74 -14.19 -17.36
CA ARG A 553 -35.09 -14.52 -16.90
C ARG A 553 -36.04 -14.17 -18.04
N SER A 554 -36.87 -15.14 -18.41
CA SER A 554 -37.87 -15.19 -19.49
C SER A 554 -37.36 -15.19 -20.93
N GLN A 555 -37.15 -16.39 -21.47
CA GLN A 555 -37.99 -16.90 -22.56
C GLN A 555 -38.50 -18.29 -22.19
#